data_AF-A0A2N2SU82-F1
#
_entry.id   AF-A0A2N2SU82-F1
#
_cell.length_a   1.000
_cell.length_b   1.000
_cell.length_c   1.000
_cell.angle_alpha   90.00
_cell.angle_beta   90.00
_cell.angle_gamma   90.00
#
_symmetry.space_group_name_H-M   'P 1'
#
loop_
_entity.id
_entity.type
_entity.pdbx_description
1 polymer ?
#
loop_
_entity_poly.entity_id
_entity_poly.type
_entity_poly.pdbx_seq_one_letter_code
_entity_poly.pdbx_strand_id
1 'polypeptide(L)' 'FDVIKMKNMYGKQVRGIQRSTFVLSADGSVAREWRGVKVPGHAEEVLAFVQSL' A
#
# COMPACT_ATOMS: atom_id res chain seq x y z
N PHE A 1 -3.76 7.94 -6.91
CA PHE A 1 -3.68 6.63 -6.25
C PHE A 1 -4.93 6.38 -5.41
N ASP A 2 -5.63 5.28 -5.66
CA ASP A 2 -6.93 4.92 -5.06
C ASP A 2 -6.81 4.35 -3.62
N VAL A 3 -6.16 5.10 -2.72
CA VAL A 3 -5.83 4.66 -1.35
C VAL A 3 -6.79 5.19 -0.28
N ILE A 4 -7.67 6.13 -0.63
CA ILE A 4 -8.72 6.64 0.26
C ILE A 4 -9.98 5.83 -0.01
N LYS A 5 -10.46 5.13 1.03
CA LYS A 5 -11.65 4.28 0.94
C LYS A 5 -12.72 4.75 1.91
N MET A 6 -13.98 4.64 1.50
CA MET A 6 -15.11 4.81 2.39
C MET A 6 -15.24 3.57 3.27
N LYS A 7 -15.38 3.77 4.58
CA LYS A 7 -15.63 2.72 5.57
C LYS A 7 -16.92 3.05 6.31
N ASN A 8 -17.76 2.05 6.52
CA ASN A 8 -18.90 2.21 7.41
C ASN A 8 -18.45 1.81 8.82
N MET A 9 -18.36 2.79 9.72
CA MET A 9 -17.95 2.60 11.11
C MET A 9 -19.10 3.06 12.00
N TYR A 10 -19.67 2.14 12.77
CA TYR A 10 -20.77 2.43 13.70
C TYR A 10 -21.95 3.17 13.05
N GLY A 11 -22.35 2.74 11.84
CA GLY A 11 -23.45 3.35 11.08
C GLY A 11 -23.10 4.68 10.42
N LYS A 12 -21.86 5.15 10.51
CA LYS A 12 -21.38 6.39 9.88
C LYS A 12 -20.39 6.10 8.77
N GLN A 13 -20.50 6.84 7.68
CA GLN A 13 -19.51 6.82 6.61
C GLN A 13 -18.28 7.65 6.98
N VAL A 14 -17.11 7.02 6.99
CA VAL A 14 -15.83 7.63 7.33
C VAL A 14 -14.85 7.38 6.19
N ARG A 15 -14.07 8.41 5.82
CA ARG A 15 -12.94 8.25 4.89
C ARG A 15 -11.73 7.75 5.65
N GLY A 16 -11.18 6.63 5.22
CA GLY A 16 -9.98 6.05 5.80
C GLY A 16 -8.91 5.79 4.75
N ILE A 17 -7.66 5.91 5.16
CA ILE A 17 -6.54 5.47 4.34
C ILE A 17 -6.47 3.94 4.40
N GLN A 18 -6.37 3.30 3.23
CA GLN A 18 -6.00 1.90 3.10
C GLN A 18 -4.47 1.81 3.11
N ARG A 19 -3.91 1.11 4.10
CA ARG A 19 -2.46 0.90 4.20
C ARG A 19 -1.94 0.29 2.91
N SER A 20 -1.04 1.02 2.27
CA SER A 20 -0.52 0.71 0.95
C SER A 20 0.96 1.09 0.88
N THR A 21 1.73 0.37 0.07
CA THR A 21 3.15 0.64 -0.18
C THR A 21 3.37 0.63 -1.68
N PHE A 22 4.21 1.53 -2.18
CA PHE A 22 4.55 1.66 -3.59
C PHE A 22 6.06 1.72 -3.71
N VAL A 23 6.61 0.97 -4.67
CA VAL A 23 8.02 1.08 -5.05
C VAL A 23 8.07 1.82 -6.37
N LEU A 24 8.89 2.87 -6.43
CA LEU A 24 9.10 3.69 -7.60
C LEU A 24 10.43 3.29 -8.25
N SER A 25 10.40 3.10 -9.56
CA SER A 25 11.59 2.91 -10.40
C SER A 25 12.36 4.23 -10.55
N ALA A 26 13.61 4.15 -11.01
CA ALA A 26 14.47 5.32 -11.21
C ALA A 26 13.92 6.34 -12.22
N ASP A 27 13.06 5.90 -13.14
CA ASP A 27 12.34 6.74 -14.11
C ASP A 27 11.07 7.40 -13.54
N GLY A 28 10.75 7.15 -12.27
CA GLY A 28 9.57 7.67 -11.59
C GLY A 28 8.29 6.86 -11.85
N SER A 29 8.36 5.75 -12.60
CA SER A 29 7.23 4.84 -12.78
C SER A 29 7.00 3.98 -11.52
N VAL A 30 5.77 3.48 -11.34
CA VAL A 30 5.47 2.55 -10.23
C VAL A 30 5.91 1.15 -10.63
N ALA A 31 6.98 0.65 -10.00
CA ALA A 31 7.49 -0.70 -10.22
C ALA A 31 6.56 -1.77 -9.61
N ARG A 32 6.00 -1.49 -8.43
CA ARG A 32 5.05 -2.37 -7.73
C ARG A 32 4.23 -1.61 -6.70
N GLU A 33 3.04 -2.12 -6.43
CA GLU A 33 2.17 -1.63 -5.38
C GLU A 33 1.60 -2.77 -4.52
N TRP A 34 1.42 -2.48 -3.24
CA TRP A 34 0.72 -3.31 -2.26
C TRP A 34 -0.42 -2.51 -1.66
N ARG A 35 -1.59 -3.12 -1.50
CA ARG A 35 -2.81 -2.50 -0.95
C ARG A 35 -3.42 -3.40 0.10
N GLY A 36 -4.02 -2.81 1.14
CA GLY A 36 -4.65 -3.58 2.22
C GLY A 36 -3.63 -4.36 3.06
N VAL A 37 -2.43 -3.81 3.19
CA VAL A 37 -1.27 -4.45 3.81
C VAL A 37 -1.52 -4.79 5.27
N LYS A 38 -1.11 -6.00 5.67
CA LYS A 38 -0.91 -6.37 7.08
C LYS A 38 0.54 -6.07 7.46
N VAL A 39 0.75 -5.59 8.70
CA VAL A 39 2.08 -5.13 9.14
C VAL A 39 3.13 -6.25 9.24
N PRO A 40 2.84 -7.42 9.83
CA PRO A 40 3.88 -8.44 10.02
C PRO A 40 4.44 -8.96 8.69
N GLY A 41 5.76 -8.96 8.54
CA GLY A 41 6.46 -9.49 7.36
C GLY A 41 6.48 -8.57 6.13
N HIS A 42 5.80 -7.43 6.17
CA HIS A 42 5.64 -6.58 5.00
C HIS A 42 6.93 -5.85 4.60
N ALA A 43 7.74 -5.45 5.58
CA ALA A 43 9.00 -4.78 5.29
C ALA A 43 9.99 -5.72 4.59
N GLU A 44 10.02 -6.97 5.01
CA GLU A 44 10.84 -8.03 4.42
C GLU A 44 10.39 -8.35 2.99
N GLU A 45 9.07 -8.42 2.74
CA GLU A 45 8.53 -8.61 1.39
C GLU A 45 8.92 -7.45 0.46
N VAL A 46 8.78 -6.21 0.93
CA VAL A 46 9.15 -5.02 0.15
C VAL A 46 10.65 -5.01 -0.13
N LEU A 47 11.48 -5.32 0.86
CA LEU A 47 12.93 -5.39 0.68
C LEU A 47 13.33 -6.47 -0.33
N ALA A 48 12.75 -7.67 -0.21
CA ALA A 48 13.02 -8.77 -1.14
C ALA A 48 12.65 -8.40 -2.58
N PHE A 49 11.54 -7.69 -2.77
CA PHE A 49 11.17 -7.18 -4.09
C PHE A 49 12.18 -6.15 -4.60
N VAL A 50 12.55 -5.16 -3.78
CA VAL A 50 13.51 -4.12 -4.18
C VAL A 50 14.87 -4.72 -4.54
N GLN A 51 15.31 -5.78 -3.87
CA GLN A 51 16.54 -6.51 -4.19
C GLN A 51 16.46 -7.33 -5.49
N SER A 52 15.25 -7.62 -5.99
CA SER A 52 15.02 -8.35 -7.24
C SER A 52 14.85 -7.47 -8.47
N LEU A 53 14.79 -6.15 -8.27
CA LEU A 53 14.74 -5.13 -9.34
C LEU A 53 16.13 -4.87 -9.93
#